data_AF-D3DBK0-F1
#
_entry.id   AF-D3DBK0-F1
#
_cell.length_a   1.000
_cell.length_b   1.000
_cell.length_c   1.000
_cell.angle_alpha   90.00
_cell.angle_beta   90.00
_cell.angle_gamma   90.00
#
_symmetry.space_group_name_H-M   'P 1'
#
loop_
_entity.id
_entity.type
_entity.pdbx_description
1 polymer ?
#
loop_
_entity_poly.entity_id
_entity_poly.type
_entity_poly.pdbx_seq_one_letter_code
_entity_poly.pdbx_strand_id
1 'polypeptide(L)'
;MLAILAGKLDPSAGTASDRSEDALTDAVFGAIRYLPYRRVLGAVLVAVGVQVDPETLDRARVDLWPSYQVPQLPGMRVEPDVVVTVGTTVVVFEAKYTSPFSLYPADEPAGSEPLHQLAAQFAALRAVTAARGWPDPVVVAVTVGAIPPTADLERAERSVRQLVPDAGEGRFRWLPWHRIATCIDTADGLAPHERRLAGDALRFMESREVREVFQHLDLAAFEQVATAQRTAIGQLYPQLRLFFDSFTAVLQAERIDYSIPTSKGMQFAGVSTSVSRPSEWARASVGVAYWPGRWPKRLGTWSKAPSILAFFDFYDPAFEVSLTIPSPNVVVAMANWQLHAARLAHELTTLHGYDVVVDSPDPTGPRLQIAAAQVHSAWLIDAFSRLSGTSRLRLRRRMRLDALTVQTARDLLLDLCEAAEKCPTLWTMTTASGQTERPVPTG
;
A
#
# COMPACT_ATOMS: atom_id res chain seq x y z
N MET A 1 -21.27 -16.09 -17.61
CA MET A 1 -22.25 -15.14 -17.08
C MET A 1 -22.99 -14.56 -18.28
N LEU A 2 -24.27 -14.88 -18.47
CA LEU A 2 -25.09 -14.27 -19.51
C LEU A 2 -25.66 -12.99 -18.90
N ALA A 3 -25.07 -11.85 -19.26
CA ALA A 3 -25.51 -10.56 -18.78
C ALA A 3 -26.91 -10.27 -19.34
N ILE A 4 -27.89 -10.01 -18.48
CA ILE A 4 -29.26 -9.66 -18.89
C ILE A 4 -29.26 -8.15 -19.13
N LEU A 5 -28.55 -7.72 -20.16
CA LEU A 5 -28.38 -6.30 -20.47
C LEU A 5 -29.41 -5.89 -21.51
N ALA A 6 -30.53 -5.34 -21.03
CA ALA A 6 -31.63 -4.81 -21.83
C ALA A 6 -31.22 -3.55 -22.63
N GLY A 7 -30.36 -3.70 -23.63
CA GLY A 7 -29.97 -2.61 -24.55
C GLY A 7 -28.95 -1.60 -24.00
N LYS A 8 -28.54 -1.68 -22.73
CA LYS A 8 -27.63 -0.71 -22.07
C LYS A 8 -26.14 -0.80 -22.46
N LEU A 9 -25.75 -1.74 -23.32
CA LEU A 9 -24.40 -1.81 -23.90
C LEU A 9 -24.28 -1.15 -25.26
N ASP A 10 -25.31 -0.48 -25.75
CA ASP A 10 -25.14 0.35 -26.95
C ASP A 10 -24.02 1.37 -26.68
N PRO A 11 -22.91 1.35 -27.43
CA PRO A 11 -21.83 2.32 -27.26
C PRO A 11 -22.32 3.77 -27.39
N SER A 12 -23.47 3.98 -28.05
CA SER A 12 -24.11 5.27 -28.26
C SER A 12 -25.11 5.69 -27.17
N ALA A 13 -25.46 4.81 -26.22
CA ALA A 13 -26.34 5.12 -25.09
C ALA A 13 -25.54 5.18 -23.77
N GLY A 14 -25.49 6.36 -23.14
CA GLY A 14 -24.91 6.58 -21.81
C GLY A 14 -23.38 6.80 -21.76
N THR A 15 -22.90 7.23 -20.59
CA THR A 15 -21.46 7.45 -20.38
C THR A 15 -20.73 6.14 -20.03
N ALA A 16 -19.40 6.12 -20.16
CA ALA A 16 -18.59 4.95 -19.77
C ALA A 16 -18.72 4.62 -18.26
N SER A 17 -18.98 5.64 -17.43
CA SER A 17 -19.27 5.50 -16.00
C SER A 17 -20.55 4.70 -15.78
N ASP A 18 -21.63 5.10 -16.44
CA ASP A 18 -22.96 4.46 -16.28
C ASP A 18 -22.91 3.00 -16.69
N ARG A 19 -22.21 2.67 -17.78
CA ARG A 19 -22.01 1.28 -18.21
C ARG A 19 -21.22 0.44 -17.21
N SER A 20 -20.26 1.05 -16.51
CA SER A 20 -19.47 0.35 -15.48
C SER A 20 -20.32 0.06 -14.24
N GLU A 21 -21.19 0.99 -13.88
CA GLU A 21 -22.14 0.87 -12.78
C GLU A 21 -23.19 -0.20 -13.05
N ASP A 22 -23.86 -0.14 -14.21
CA ASP A 22 -24.84 -1.16 -14.63
C ASP A 22 -24.21 -2.56 -14.69
N ALA A 23 -22.99 -2.68 -15.22
CA ALA A 23 -22.28 -3.96 -15.27
C ALA A 23 -21.96 -4.52 -13.87
N LEU A 24 -21.64 -3.65 -12.91
CA LEU A 24 -21.41 -4.04 -11.52
C LEU A 24 -22.72 -4.49 -10.85
N THR A 25 -23.79 -3.73 -11.04
CA THR A 25 -25.13 -4.09 -10.54
C THR A 25 -25.60 -5.41 -11.13
N ASP A 26 -25.47 -5.62 -12.44
CA ASP A 26 -25.81 -6.89 -13.11
C ASP A 26 -25.00 -8.05 -12.54
N ALA A 27 -23.69 -7.87 -12.40
CA ALA A 27 -22.81 -8.92 -11.89
C ALA A 27 -23.16 -9.33 -10.46
N VAL A 28 -23.38 -8.35 -9.59
CA VAL A 28 -23.63 -8.59 -8.16
C VAL A 28 -25.05 -9.09 -7.93
N PHE A 29 -26.06 -8.34 -8.35
CA PHE A 29 -27.46 -8.72 -8.10
C PHE A 29 -27.95 -9.82 -9.02
N GLY A 30 -27.40 -9.93 -10.23
CA GLY A 30 -27.59 -11.09 -11.09
C GLY A 30 -27.00 -12.35 -10.48
N ALA A 31 -25.84 -12.29 -9.82
CA ALA A 31 -25.33 -13.44 -9.04
C ALA A 31 -26.24 -13.76 -7.84
N ILE A 32 -26.65 -12.76 -7.05
CA ILE A 32 -27.54 -12.94 -5.89
C ILE A 32 -28.84 -13.66 -6.29
N ARG A 33 -29.40 -13.36 -7.47
CA ARG A 33 -30.60 -14.03 -8.02
C ARG A 33 -30.49 -15.56 -8.13
N TYR A 34 -29.27 -16.08 -8.28
CA TYR A 34 -29.01 -17.52 -8.43
C TYR A 34 -28.30 -18.14 -7.23
N LEU A 35 -28.00 -17.35 -6.19
CA LEU A 35 -27.44 -17.86 -4.94
C LEU A 35 -28.57 -18.18 -3.95
N PRO A 36 -28.36 -19.08 -2.96
CA PRO A 36 -29.36 -19.37 -1.94
C PRO A 36 -29.80 -18.12 -1.20
N TYR A 37 -31.06 -17.69 -1.42
CA TYR A 37 -31.56 -16.42 -0.90
C TYR A 37 -31.46 -16.31 0.62
N ARG A 38 -31.72 -17.39 1.36
CA ARG A 38 -31.57 -17.38 2.83
C ARG A 38 -30.15 -17.04 3.29
N ARG A 39 -29.13 -17.42 2.52
CA ARG A 39 -27.72 -17.24 2.87
C ARG A 39 -27.18 -15.89 2.42
N VAL A 40 -27.54 -15.48 1.21
CA VAL A 40 -26.96 -14.28 0.59
C VAL A 40 -27.92 -13.09 0.64
N LEU A 41 -29.09 -13.19 -0.02
CA LEU A 41 -30.06 -12.10 -0.06
C LEU A 41 -30.56 -11.73 1.35
N GLY A 42 -30.83 -12.71 2.20
CA GLY A 42 -31.21 -12.52 3.60
C GLY A 42 -30.14 -11.75 4.38
N ALA A 43 -28.85 -12.09 4.20
CA ALA A 43 -27.75 -11.38 4.82
C ALA A 43 -27.65 -9.92 4.34
N VAL A 44 -27.86 -9.67 3.04
CA VAL A 44 -27.90 -8.32 2.46
C VAL A 44 -29.05 -7.50 3.04
N LEU A 45 -30.25 -8.08 3.16
CA LEU A 45 -31.42 -7.41 3.76
C LEU A 45 -31.21 -7.08 5.24
N VAL A 46 -30.64 -8.02 6.01
CA VAL A 46 -30.28 -7.79 7.42
C VAL A 46 -29.24 -6.67 7.54
N ALA A 47 -28.24 -6.61 6.64
CA ALA A 47 -27.21 -5.58 6.64
C ALA A 47 -27.78 -4.15 6.45
N VAL A 48 -28.96 -4.01 5.84
CA VAL A 48 -29.68 -2.72 5.70
C VAL A 48 -30.81 -2.53 6.71
N GLY A 49 -30.90 -3.40 7.71
CA GLY A 49 -31.91 -3.34 8.76
C GLY A 49 -33.32 -3.72 8.30
N VAL A 50 -33.46 -4.44 7.18
CA VAL A 50 -34.74 -4.95 6.70
C VAL A 50 -34.93 -6.37 7.21
N GLN A 51 -35.92 -6.55 8.08
CA GLN A 51 -36.31 -7.85 8.61
C GLN A 51 -37.39 -8.46 7.72
N VAL A 52 -37.17 -9.70 7.29
CA VAL A 52 -38.13 -10.48 6.50
C VAL A 52 -38.27 -11.88 7.11
N ASP A 53 -39.44 -12.48 6.94
CA ASP A 53 -39.67 -13.87 7.35
C ASP A 53 -38.76 -14.82 6.54
N PRO A 54 -37.87 -15.59 7.18
CA PRO A 54 -37.00 -16.55 6.51
C PRO A 54 -37.74 -17.56 5.63
N GLU A 55 -39.00 -17.89 5.94
CA GLU A 55 -39.80 -18.82 5.14
C GLU A 55 -40.21 -18.23 3.79
N THR A 56 -40.26 -16.91 3.69
CA THR A 56 -40.63 -16.19 2.45
C THR A 56 -39.42 -15.91 1.54
N LEU A 57 -38.19 -16.01 2.07
CA LEU A 57 -36.96 -15.72 1.32
C LEU A 57 -36.77 -16.61 0.10
N ASP A 58 -37.12 -17.90 0.16
CA ASP A 58 -36.96 -18.81 -0.98
C ASP A 58 -37.86 -18.45 -2.17
N ARG A 59 -38.90 -17.64 -1.92
CA ARG A 59 -39.84 -17.15 -2.93
C ARG A 59 -39.58 -15.69 -3.30
N ALA A 60 -38.46 -15.12 -2.83
CA ALA A 60 -38.09 -13.76 -3.16
C ALA A 60 -37.96 -13.57 -4.67
N ARG A 61 -38.32 -12.37 -5.12
CA ARG A 61 -38.11 -11.94 -6.51
C ARG A 61 -37.07 -10.84 -6.53
N VAL A 62 -36.10 -10.96 -7.44
CA VAL A 62 -35.08 -9.94 -7.73
C VAL A 62 -35.28 -9.52 -9.18
N ASP A 63 -35.92 -8.38 -9.38
CA ASP A 63 -36.18 -7.79 -10.70
C ASP A 63 -35.13 -6.69 -10.94
N LEU A 64 -34.39 -6.79 -12.05
CA LEU A 64 -33.35 -5.82 -12.44
C LEU A 64 -33.92 -4.83 -13.47
N TRP A 65 -33.69 -3.53 -13.26
CA TRP A 65 -34.21 -2.43 -14.07
C TRP A 65 -35.73 -2.48 -14.38
N PRO A 66 -36.61 -2.79 -13.42
CA PRO A 66 -38.05 -2.67 -13.64
C PRO A 66 -38.47 -1.20 -13.81
N SER A 67 -39.45 -0.94 -14.68
CA SER A 67 -39.89 0.42 -14.94
C SER A 67 -41.28 0.71 -14.34
N TYR A 68 -41.40 1.80 -13.57
CA TYR A 68 -42.63 2.20 -12.89
C TYR A 68 -43.04 3.63 -13.23
N GLN A 69 -44.34 3.89 -13.26
CA GLN A 69 -44.88 5.25 -13.37
C GLN A 69 -44.85 5.95 -12.01
N VAL A 70 -44.53 7.25 -11.99
CA VAL A 70 -44.63 8.08 -10.79
C VAL A 70 -46.02 8.74 -10.78
N PRO A 71 -46.95 8.36 -9.89
CA PRO A 71 -48.33 8.85 -9.96
C PRO A 71 -48.45 10.38 -9.84
N GLN A 72 -47.54 11.00 -9.10
CA GLN A 72 -47.51 12.45 -8.86
C GLN A 72 -46.98 13.24 -10.05
N LEU A 73 -46.34 12.59 -11.02
CA LEU A 73 -45.67 13.23 -12.15
C LEU A 73 -46.11 12.53 -13.44
N PRO A 74 -47.24 12.95 -14.03
CA PRO A 74 -47.81 12.30 -15.22
C PRO A 74 -46.79 12.20 -16.36
N GLY A 75 -46.62 11.00 -16.91
CA GLY A 75 -45.68 10.74 -18.00
C GLY A 75 -44.25 10.42 -17.55
N MET A 76 -43.91 10.63 -16.27
CA MET A 76 -42.61 10.28 -15.73
C MET A 76 -42.54 8.80 -15.34
N ARG A 77 -41.48 8.13 -15.80
CA ARG A 77 -41.13 6.78 -15.39
C ARG A 77 -39.80 6.77 -14.65
N VAL A 78 -39.71 5.93 -13.64
CA VAL A 78 -38.47 5.61 -12.95
C VAL A 78 -38.09 4.16 -13.24
N GLU A 79 -36.78 3.91 -13.28
CA GLU A 79 -36.19 2.59 -13.46
C GLU A 79 -35.18 2.40 -12.33
N PRO A 80 -35.57 1.78 -11.20
CA PRO A 80 -34.61 1.42 -10.17
C PRO A 80 -33.71 0.29 -10.65
N ASP A 81 -32.45 0.29 -10.22
CA ASP A 81 -31.51 -0.76 -10.62
C ASP A 81 -31.96 -2.16 -10.21
N VAL A 82 -32.48 -2.29 -8.98
CA VAL A 82 -32.96 -3.57 -8.44
C VAL A 82 -34.19 -3.36 -7.59
N VAL A 83 -35.21 -4.19 -7.79
CA VAL A 83 -36.34 -4.32 -6.87
C VAL A 83 -36.41 -5.75 -6.35
N VAL A 84 -36.35 -5.87 -5.03
CA VAL A 84 -36.49 -7.12 -4.30
C VAL A 84 -37.86 -7.17 -3.65
N THR A 85 -38.62 -8.23 -3.91
CA THR A 85 -39.89 -8.50 -3.21
C THR A 85 -39.78 -9.79 -2.41
N VAL A 86 -40.00 -9.73 -1.10
CA VAL A 86 -39.98 -10.89 -0.19
C VAL A 86 -41.26 -10.88 0.65
N GLY A 87 -42.17 -11.82 0.39
CA GLY A 87 -43.51 -11.77 1.00
C GLY A 87 -44.24 -10.48 0.60
N THR A 88 -44.56 -9.64 1.59
CA THR A 88 -45.16 -8.30 1.40
C THR A 88 -44.14 -7.16 1.46
N THR A 89 -42.87 -7.45 1.74
CA THR A 89 -41.80 -6.46 1.86
C THR A 89 -41.20 -6.16 0.48
N VAL A 90 -41.09 -4.87 0.14
CA VAL A 90 -40.47 -4.39 -1.09
C VAL A 90 -39.24 -3.55 -0.74
N VAL A 91 -38.10 -3.91 -1.30
CA VAL A 91 -36.82 -3.18 -1.16
C VAL A 91 -36.31 -2.79 -2.53
N VAL A 92 -36.04 -1.51 -2.71
CA VAL A 92 -35.47 -0.94 -3.92
C VAL A 92 -34.00 -0.68 -3.66
N PHE A 93 -33.10 -1.18 -4.49
CA PHE A 93 -31.69 -0.79 -4.46
C PHE A 93 -31.41 0.09 -5.67
N GLU A 94 -30.86 1.27 -5.41
CA GLU A 94 -30.29 2.15 -6.42
C GLU A 94 -28.79 2.22 -6.17
N ALA A 95 -28.02 1.76 -7.14
CA ALA A 95 -26.60 1.52 -6.99
C ALA A 95 -25.80 2.57 -7.75
N LYS A 96 -24.75 3.08 -7.10
CA LYS A 96 -23.84 4.09 -7.64
C LYS A 96 -22.41 3.60 -7.51
N TYR A 97 -21.66 3.70 -8.61
CA TYR A 97 -20.23 3.44 -8.63
C TYR A 97 -19.46 4.76 -8.65
N THR A 98 -19.63 5.52 -9.73
CA THR A 98 -18.96 6.80 -9.95
C THR A 98 -19.94 7.93 -10.29
N SER A 99 -21.18 7.61 -10.66
CA SER A 99 -22.19 8.60 -11.00
C SER A 99 -22.87 9.16 -9.74
N PRO A 100 -23.27 10.45 -9.73
CA PRO A 100 -24.15 10.97 -8.69
C PRO A 100 -25.59 10.47 -8.88
N PHE A 101 -26.41 10.55 -7.83
CA PHE A 101 -27.85 10.33 -7.98
C PHE A 101 -28.47 11.39 -8.88
N SER A 102 -29.43 10.98 -9.72
CA SER A 102 -30.10 11.89 -10.63
C SER A 102 -31.02 12.85 -9.90
N LEU A 103 -31.20 14.05 -10.47
CA LEU A 103 -32.21 15.01 -10.06
C LEU A 103 -33.20 15.19 -11.20
N TYR A 104 -34.48 15.04 -10.91
CA TYR A 104 -35.55 15.28 -11.85
C TYR A 104 -36.03 16.74 -11.71
N PRO A 105 -36.29 17.44 -12.82
CA PRO A 105 -36.89 18.77 -12.75
C PRO A 105 -38.26 18.65 -12.07
N ALA A 106 -38.55 19.56 -11.15
CA ALA A 106 -39.89 19.70 -10.61
C ALA A 106 -40.71 20.54 -11.59
N ASP A 107 -41.88 20.04 -12.00
CA ASP A 107 -42.82 20.85 -12.78
C ASP A 107 -43.34 22.04 -11.94
N GLU A 108 -43.84 23.06 -12.63
CA GLU A 108 -44.19 24.39 -12.10
C GLU A 108 -44.96 24.40 -10.75
N PRO A 109 -44.78 25.45 -9.90
CA PRO A 109 -44.23 26.77 -10.22
C PRO A 109 -42.71 26.84 -10.33
N ALA A 110 -42.23 27.69 -11.24
CA ALA A 110 -40.81 28.00 -11.41
C ALA A 110 -40.16 28.36 -10.06
N GLY A 111 -39.27 27.48 -9.57
CA GLY A 111 -38.57 27.65 -8.29
C GLY A 111 -38.69 26.48 -7.31
N SER A 112 -39.44 25.43 -7.63
CA SER A 112 -39.43 24.17 -6.87
C SER A 112 -38.05 23.49 -6.91
N GLU A 113 -37.60 22.95 -5.78
CA GLU A 113 -36.33 22.22 -5.70
C GLU A 113 -36.42 20.95 -6.56
N PRO A 114 -35.39 20.61 -7.36
CA PRO A 114 -35.38 19.37 -8.13
C PRO A 114 -35.63 18.14 -7.25
N LEU A 115 -36.38 17.18 -7.78
CA LEU A 115 -36.75 15.96 -7.07
C LEU A 115 -35.63 14.94 -7.14
N HIS A 116 -35.23 14.42 -5.99
CA HIS A 116 -34.19 13.40 -5.90
C HIS A 116 -34.66 12.06 -6.49
N GLN A 117 -33.78 11.35 -7.20
CA GLN A 117 -34.09 10.06 -7.82
C GLN A 117 -34.69 9.04 -6.86
N LEU A 118 -34.07 8.86 -5.69
CA LEU A 118 -34.55 7.93 -4.66
C LEU A 118 -35.98 8.24 -4.19
N ALA A 119 -36.36 9.53 -4.16
CA ALA A 119 -37.70 9.95 -3.77
C ALA A 119 -38.76 9.61 -4.83
N ALA A 120 -38.42 9.80 -6.11
CA ALA A 120 -39.30 9.42 -7.21
C ALA A 120 -39.51 7.89 -7.26
N GLN A 121 -38.44 7.11 -7.01
CA GLN A 121 -38.52 5.65 -6.90
C GLN A 121 -39.38 5.20 -5.72
N PHE A 122 -39.20 5.82 -4.55
CA PHE A 122 -40.07 5.57 -3.39
C PHE A 122 -41.54 5.84 -3.73
N ALA A 123 -41.86 7.00 -4.32
CA ALA A 123 -43.23 7.37 -4.67
C ALA A 123 -43.89 6.40 -5.66
N ALA A 124 -43.14 5.98 -6.69
CA ALA A 124 -43.62 5.00 -7.67
C ALA A 124 -43.93 3.63 -7.03
N LEU A 125 -43.02 3.10 -6.21
CA LEU A 125 -43.20 1.78 -5.58
C LEU A 125 -44.17 1.83 -4.40
N ARG A 126 -44.35 2.98 -3.75
CA ARG A 126 -45.37 3.18 -2.72
C ARG A 126 -46.77 3.02 -3.31
N ALA A 127 -47.02 3.51 -4.51
CA ALA A 127 -48.30 3.29 -5.18
C ALA A 127 -48.56 1.81 -5.50
N VAL A 128 -47.52 1.07 -5.90
CA VAL A 128 -47.61 -0.37 -6.18
C VAL A 128 -47.90 -1.17 -4.90
N THR A 129 -47.21 -0.85 -3.80
CA THR A 129 -47.41 -1.51 -2.50
C THR A 129 -48.77 -1.16 -1.89
N ALA A 130 -49.17 0.11 -1.93
CA ALA A 130 -50.49 0.56 -1.46
C ALA A 130 -51.64 -0.12 -2.21
N ALA A 131 -51.56 -0.26 -3.54
CA ALA A 131 -52.56 -0.96 -4.34
C ALA A 131 -52.73 -2.44 -3.96
N ARG A 132 -51.74 -3.03 -3.27
CA ARG A 132 -51.75 -4.40 -2.76
C ARG A 132 -52.04 -4.50 -1.26
N GLY A 133 -52.22 -3.36 -0.58
CA GLY A 133 -52.34 -3.32 0.88
C GLY A 133 -51.05 -3.72 1.62
N TRP A 134 -49.89 -3.52 0.99
CA TRP A 134 -48.58 -3.84 1.57
C TRP A 134 -47.97 -2.63 2.27
N PRO A 135 -47.00 -2.82 3.19
CA PRO A 135 -46.23 -1.72 3.78
C PRO A 135 -45.48 -0.88 2.74
N ASP A 136 -45.17 0.35 3.10
CA ASP A 136 -44.32 1.24 2.29
C ASP A 136 -42.97 0.57 1.95
N PRO A 137 -42.42 0.81 0.74
CA PRO A 137 -41.15 0.22 0.34
C PRO A 137 -39.97 0.86 1.07
N VAL A 138 -38.87 0.11 1.19
CA VAL A 138 -37.57 0.65 1.64
C VAL A 138 -36.70 0.90 0.42
N VAL A 139 -36.08 2.07 0.32
CA VAL A 139 -35.13 2.41 -0.74
C VAL A 139 -33.71 2.47 -0.17
N VAL A 140 -32.81 1.71 -0.76
CA VAL A 140 -31.42 1.54 -0.34
C VAL A 140 -30.52 2.20 -1.38
N ALA A 141 -29.77 3.21 -0.96
CA ALA A 141 -28.64 3.74 -1.72
C ALA A 141 -27.44 2.80 -1.58
N VAL A 142 -26.92 2.27 -2.70
CA VAL A 142 -25.69 1.48 -2.71
C VAL A 142 -24.55 2.32 -3.28
N THR A 143 -23.45 2.53 -2.54
CA THR A 143 -22.35 3.39 -3.00
C THR A 143 -20.97 2.80 -2.72
N VAL A 144 -19.91 3.32 -3.35
CA VAL A 144 -18.51 2.86 -3.14
C VAL A 144 -17.91 3.37 -1.83
N GLY A 145 -18.35 4.54 -1.37
CA GLY A 145 -17.78 5.21 -0.20
C GLY A 145 -17.91 4.39 1.08
N ALA A 146 -16.98 4.62 2.02
CA ALA A 146 -17.05 4.04 3.37
C ALA A 146 -17.97 4.83 4.32
N ILE A 147 -18.53 5.96 3.86
CA ILE A 147 -19.36 6.87 4.63
C ILE A 147 -20.72 7.02 3.94
N PRO A 148 -21.83 7.07 4.70
CA PRO A 148 -23.16 7.31 4.12
C PRO A 148 -23.22 8.60 3.30
N PRO A 149 -23.92 8.63 2.15
CA PRO A 149 -24.15 9.85 1.38
C PRO A 149 -25.25 10.70 2.04
N THR A 150 -24.97 11.23 3.25
CA THR A 150 -25.97 11.90 4.10
C THR A 150 -26.71 13.03 3.38
N ALA A 151 -26.01 13.85 2.59
CA ALA A 151 -26.62 14.95 1.85
C ALA A 151 -27.65 14.48 0.80
N ASP A 152 -27.37 13.38 0.09
CA ASP A 152 -28.30 12.81 -0.88
C ASP A 152 -29.51 12.16 -0.19
N LEU A 153 -29.28 11.47 0.93
CA LEU A 153 -30.37 10.90 1.73
C LEU A 153 -31.28 11.99 2.33
N GLU A 154 -30.71 13.07 2.85
CA GLU A 154 -31.48 14.22 3.35
C GLU A 154 -32.24 14.93 2.23
N ARG A 155 -31.64 15.07 1.05
CA ARG A 155 -32.34 15.61 -0.13
C ARG A 155 -33.46 14.69 -0.57
N ALA A 156 -33.25 13.37 -0.60
CA ALA A 156 -34.29 12.39 -0.87
C ALA A 156 -35.46 12.48 0.12
N GLU A 157 -35.17 12.64 1.42
CA GLU A 157 -36.21 12.82 2.44
C GLU A 157 -37.04 14.10 2.20
N ARG A 158 -36.39 15.20 1.84
CA ARG A 158 -37.10 16.45 1.51
C ARG A 158 -37.98 16.28 0.26
N SER A 159 -37.47 15.64 -0.79
CA SER A 159 -38.25 15.37 -2.01
C SER A 159 -39.41 14.39 -1.77
N VAL A 160 -39.27 13.39 -0.90
CA VAL A 160 -40.41 12.50 -0.57
C VAL A 160 -41.50 13.27 0.16
N ARG A 161 -41.17 14.17 1.08
CA ARG A 161 -42.20 14.98 1.77
C ARG A 161 -43.02 15.84 0.79
N GLN A 162 -42.43 16.22 -0.34
CA GLN A 162 -43.12 16.94 -1.41
C GLN A 162 -44.03 16.00 -2.22
N LEU A 163 -43.53 14.81 -2.58
CA LEU A 163 -44.28 13.86 -3.42
C LEU A 163 -45.36 13.09 -2.65
N VAL A 164 -45.06 12.70 -1.41
CA VAL A 164 -45.92 11.85 -0.59
C VAL A 164 -45.87 12.31 0.87
N PRO A 165 -46.63 13.36 1.23
CA PRO A 165 -46.52 14.05 2.54
C PRO A 165 -46.79 13.17 3.77
N ASP A 166 -47.55 12.09 3.58
CA ASP A 166 -47.96 11.13 4.60
C ASP A 166 -47.01 9.92 4.72
N ALA A 167 -45.87 9.93 4.02
CA ALA A 167 -44.88 8.86 4.12
C ALA A 167 -44.28 8.75 5.54
N GLY A 168 -44.15 7.53 6.05
CA GLY A 168 -43.53 7.26 7.37
C GLY A 168 -42.00 7.41 7.37
N GLU A 169 -41.38 7.60 8.53
CA GLU A 169 -39.93 7.76 8.65
C GLU A 169 -39.15 6.48 8.32
N GLY A 170 -37.84 6.62 8.06
CA GLY A 170 -36.94 5.47 7.91
C GLY A 170 -37.10 4.70 6.59
N ARG A 171 -37.55 5.37 5.54
CA ARG A 171 -37.73 4.81 4.19
C ARG A 171 -36.43 4.69 3.40
N PHE A 172 -35.44 5.54 3.69
CA PHE A 172 -34.13 5.50 3.06
C PHE A 172 -33.10 4.80 3.94
N ARG A 173 -32.31 3.94 3.31
CA ARG A 173 -31.19 3.21 3.90
C ARG A 173 -29.98 3.35 2.99
N TRP A 174 -28.82 2.98 3.52
CA TRP A 174 -27.58 2.98 2.77
C TRP A 174 -26.81 1.69 3.02
N LEU A 175 -26.17 1.19 1.97
CA LEU A 175 -25.31 0.02 2.02
C LEU A 175 -24.11 0.21 1.10
N PRO A 176 -22.86 0.23 1.59
CA PRO A 176 -21.74 0.31 0.69
C PRO A 176 -21.50 -1.03 -0.03
N TRP A 177 -20.96 -1.00 -1.24
CA TRP A 177 -20.71 -2.21 -2.07
C TRP A 177 -19.90 -3.28 -1.33
N HIS A 178 -18.89 -2.90 -0.54
CA HIS A 178 -18.06 -3.85 0.19
C HIS A 178 -18.84 -4.67 1.24
N ARG A 179 -19.96 -4.15 1.76
CA ARG A 179 -20.83 -4.90 2.67
C ARG A 179 -21.61 -5.99 1.94
N ILE A 180 -22.05 -5.72 0.71
CA ILE A 180 -22.64 -6.76 -0.15
C ILE A 180 -21.60 -7.85 -0.45
N ALA A 181 -20.36 -7.45 -0.77
CA ALA A 181 -19.26 -8.40 -0.95
C ALA A 181 -19.05 -9.27 0.29
N THR A 182 -19.07 -8.68 1.49
CA THR A 182 -18.94 -9.40 2.76
C THR A 182 -20.07 -10.43 2.95
N CYS A 183 -21.32 -10.08 2.63
CA CYS A 183 -22.46 -11.00 2.68
C CYS A 183 -22.30 -12.19 1.72
N ILE A 184 -21.72 -11.97 0.54
CA ILE A 184 -21.44 -13.04 -0.44
C ILE A 184 -20.28 -13.92 0.03
N ASP A 185 -19.19 -13.32 0.51
CA ASP A 185 -17.95 -14.01 0.90
C ASP A 185 -18.14 -14.89 2.16
N THR A 186 -18.97 -14.43 3.09
CA THR A 186 -19.25 -15.14 4.35
C THR A 186 -20.39 -16.16 4.26
N ALA A 187 -21.02 -16.30 3.08
CA ALA A 187 -22.10 -17.25 2.88
C ALA A 187 -21.60 -18.70 3.01
N ASP A 188 -22.10 -19.39 4.04
CA ASP A 188 -21.77 -20.78 4.33
C ASP A 188 -22.68 -21.76 3.59
N GLY A 189 -22.22 -23.01 3.47
CA GLY A 189 -23.05 -24.10 2.91
C GLY A 189 -23.33 -24.01 1.40
N LEU A 190 -22.67 -23.11 0.66
CA LEU A 190 -22.81 -23.02 -0.79
C LEU A 190 -22.35 -24.30 -1.49
N ALA A 191 -23.18 -24.79 -2.42
CA ALA A 191 -22.83 -25.86 -3.34
C ALA A 191 -21.64 -25.45 -4.24
N PRO A 192 -20.91 -26.41 -4.85
CA PRO A 192 -19.71 -26.08 -5.63
C PRO A 192 -19.93 -25.07 -6.77
N HIS A 193 -21.09 -25.13 -7.45
CA HIS A 193 -21.41 -24.21 -8.53
C HIS A 193 -21.82 -22.81 -8.02
N GLU A 194 -22.52 -22.74 -6.89
CA GLU A 194 -22.87 -21.49 -6.20
C GLU A 194 -21.61 -20.79 -5.69
N ARG A 195 -20.68 -21.54 -5.09
CA ARG A 195 -19.38 -21.01 -4.64
C ARG A 195 -18.56 -20.45 -5.81
N ARG A 196 -18.63 -21.09 -6.98
CA ARG A 196 -17.97 -20.58 -8.19
C ARG A 196 -18.60 -19.26 -8.63
N LEU A 197 -19.93 -19.18 -8.68
CA LEU A 197 -20.65 -17.96 -9.01
C LEU A 197 -20.36 -16.81 -8.03
N ALA A 198 -20.38 -17.09 -6.72
CA ALA A 198 -19.99 -16.14 -5.68
C ALA A 198 -18.55 -15.66 -5.88
N GLY A 199 -17.61 -16.57 -6.17
CA GLY A 199 -16.22 -16.24 -6.47
C GLY A 199 -16.04 -15.40 -7.74
N ASP A 200 -16.85 -15.62 -8.79
CA ASP A 200 -16.84 -14.80 -10.01
C ASP A 200 -17.31 -13.37 -9.71
N ALA A 201 -18.41 -13.22 -8.97
CA ALA A 201 -18.92 -11.91 -8.54
C ALA A 201 -17.91 -11.17 -7.66
N LEU A 202 -17.32 -11.84 -6.67
CA LEU A 202 -16.31 -11.26 -5.78
C LEU A 202 -15.05 -10.82 -6.53
N ARG A 203 -14.55 -11.62 -7.48
CA ARG A 203 -13.43 -11.23 -8.35
C ARG A 203 -13.78 -10.01 -9.21
N PHE A 204 -15.00 -9.92 -9.71
CA PHE A 204 -15.44 -8.75 -10.46
C PHE A 204 -15.50 -7.51 -9.57
N MET A 205 -16.09 -7.62 -8.38
CA MET A 205 -16.11 -6.54 -7.37
C MET A 205 -14.70 -6.09 -6.98
N GLU A 206 -13.76 -7.02 -6.82
CA GLU A 206 -12.34 -6.74 -6.56
C GLU A 206 -11.69 -5.99 -7.73
N SER A 207 -11.94 -6.42 -8.98
CA SER A 207 -11.45 -5.72 -10.17
C SER A 207 -12.03 -4.31 -10.37
N ARG A 208 -13.14 -4.00 -9.70
CA ARG A 208 -13.78 -2.68 -9.65
C ARG A 208 -13.41 -1.88 -8.39
N GLU A 209 -12.52 -2.42 -7.55
CA GLU A 209 -12.07 -1.77 -6.31
C GLU A 209 -13.22 -1.46 -5.33
N VAL A 210 -14.34 -2.18 -5.43
CA VAL A 210 -15.49 -2.02 -4.52
C VAL A 210 -15.51 -3.04 -3.39
N ARG A 211 -14.54 -3.96 -3.36
CA ARG A 211 -14.24 -4.82 -2.22
C ARG A 211 -13.28 -4.06 -1.32
N GLU A 212 -13.60 -3.95 -0.03
CA GLU A 212 -12.70 -3.30 0.94
C GLU A 212 -11.35 -4.03 0.99
N VAL A 213 -10.26 -3.29 0.74
CA VAL A 213 -8.88 -3.78 0.83
C VAL A 213 -8.37 -3.78 2.29
N PHE A 214 -9.05 -3.07 3.20
CA PHE A 214 -8.54 -2.74 4.55
C PHE A 214 -9.29 -3.39 5.72
N GLN A 215 -9.81 -4.62 5.58
CA GLN A 215 -10.53 -5.25 6.71
C GLN A 215 -9.62 -5.80 7.83
N HIS A 216 -8.29 -5.85 7.65
CA HIS A 216 -7.40 -6.51 8.61
C HIS A 216 -6.12 -5.73 8.89
N LEU A 217 -6.21 -4.45 9.24
CA LEU A 217 -5.10 -3.86 9.99
C LEU A 217 -5.02 -4.61 11.32
N ASP A 218 -4.01 -5.46 11.46
CA ASP A 218 -3.72 -6.12 12.72
C ASP A 218 -3.30 -5.04 13.73
N LEU A 219 -4.27 -4.59 14.53
CA LEU A 219 -4.06 -3.55 15.53
C LEU A 219 -3.02 -3.98 16.57
N ALA A 220 -2.94 -5.27 16.89
CA ALA A 220 -1.91 -5.77 17.81
C ALA A 220 -0.51 -5.64 17.20
N ALA A 221 -0.35 -5.98 15.92
CA ALA A 221 0.92 -5.76 15.21
C ALA A 221 1.26 -4.26 15.09
N PHE A 222 0.28 -3.41 14.81
CA PHE A 222 0.46 -1.96 14.76
C PHE A 222 0.91 -1.40 16.11
N GLU A 223 0.26 -1.81 17.20
CA GLU A 223 0.60 -1.42 18.57
C GLU A 223 1.99 -1.89 19.00
N GLN A 224 2.43 -3.07 18.56
CA GLN A 224 3.80 -3.56 18.77
C GLN A 224 4.82 -2.64 18.11
N VAL A 225 4.61 -2.26 16.85
CA VAL A 225 5.49 -1.32 16.13
C VAL A 225 5.51 0.04 16.83
N ALA A 226 4.35 0.58 17.20
CA ALA A 226 4.25 1.85 17.91
C ALA A 226 4.98 1.82 19.26
N THR A 227 4.88 0.71 19.99
CA THR A 227 5.55 0.51 21.29
C THR A 227 7.06 0.38 21.13
N ALA A 228 7.53 -0.35 20.11
CA ALA A 228 8.94 -0.42 19.77
C ALA A 228 9.52 0.97 19.43
N GLN A 229 8.80 1.78 18.64
CA GLN A 229 9.23 3.14 18.31
C GLN A 229 9.31 4.05 19.55
N ARG A 230 8.30 4.02 20.43
CA ARG A 230 8.33 4.79 21.69
C ARG A 230 9.52 4.39 22.57
N THR A 231 9.77 3.08 22.68
CA THR A 231 10.92 2.55 23.43
C THR A 231 12.24 3.00 22.81
N ALA A 232 12.36 2.93 21.48
CA ALA A 232 13.55 3.36 20.77
C ALA A 232 13.84 4.85 21.00
N ILE A 233 12.82 5.71 20.90
CA ILE A 233 12.93 7.16 21.12
C ILE A 233 13.33 7.48 22.57
N GLY A 234 12.65 6.88 23.55
CA GLY A 234 12.82 7.22 24.95
C GLY A 234 14.07 6.62 25.61
N GLN A 235 14.55 5.47 25.12
CA GLN A 235 15.58 4.69 25.81
C GLN A 235 16.79 4.38 24.92
N LEU A 236 16.56 3.81 23.73
CA LEU A 236 17.65 3.31 22.88
C LEU A 236 18.45 4.45 22.25
N TYR A 237 17.80 5.40 21.56
CA TYR A 237 18.48 6.47 20.82
C TYR A 237 19.34 7.38 21.71
N PRO A 238 18.93 7.76 22.94
CA PRO A 238 19.82 8.45 23.87
C PRO A 238 21.11 7.66 24.17
N GLN A 239 21.03 6.34 24.35
CA GLN A 239 22.21 5.50 24.59
C GLN A 239 23.11 5.41 23.36
N LEU A 240 22.53 5.21 22.17
CA LEU A 240 23.29 5.20 20.91
C LEU A 240 23.99 6.54 20.66
N ARG A 241 23.34 7.67 20.98
CA ARG A 241 23.95 8.99 20.91
C ARG A 241 25.16 9.09 21.84
N LEU A 242 25.02 8.72 23.11
CA LEU A 242 26.14 8.74 24.07
C LEU A 242 27.29 7.83 23.64
N PHE A 243 26.96 6.67 23.08
CA PHE A 243 27.94 5.76 22.48
C PHE A 243 28.69 6.45 21.35
N PHE A 244 28.00 7.04 20.36
CA PHE A 244 28.64 7.71 19.23
C PHE A 244 29.42 8.98 19.62
N ASP A 245 28.97 9.72 20.63
CA ASP A 245 29.71 10.86 21.19
C ASP A 245 31.06 10.39 21.75
N SER A 246 31.04 9.34 22.57
CA SER A 246 32.24 8.73 23.18
C SER A 246 33.15 8.08 22.13
N PHE A 247 32.55 7.34 21.19
CA PHE A 247 33.25 6.67 20.10
C PHE A 247 33.96 7.67 19.19
N THR A 248 33.29 8.77 18.85
CA THR A 248 33.92 9.82 18.05
C THR A 248 35.07 10.47 18.81
N ALA A 249 34.90 10.76 20.11
CA ALA A 249 35.98 11.36 20.91
C ALA A 249 37.26 10.50 20.91
N VAL A 250 37.14 9.18 21.00
CA VAL A 250 38.32 8.29 20.93
C VAL A 250 38.91 8.17 19.53
N LEU A 251 38.09 8.25 18.47
CA LEU A 251 38.58 8.23 17.09
C LEU A 251 39.31 9.53 16.69
N GLN A 252 38.90 10.66 17.24
CA GLN A 252 39.58 11.94 16.98
C GLN A 252 41.02 11.95 17.48
N ALA A 253 41.31 11.23 18.57
CA ALA A 253 42.69 11.01 19.03
C ALA A 253 43.55 10.27 17.99
N GLU A 254 42.92 9.45 17.14
CA GLU A 254 43.54 8.71 16.03
C GLU A 254 43.54 9.48 14.70
N ARG A 255 43.16 10.77 14.72
CA ARG A 255 42.96 11.60 13.51
C ARG A 255 41.93 11.01 12.54
N ILE A 256 40.89 10.39 13.08
CA ILE A 256 39.72 9.91 12.35
C ILE A 256 38.54 10.80 12.77
N ASP A 257 38.12 11.66 11.86
CA ASP A 257 37.04 12.62 12.10
C ASP A 257 35.74 12.20 11.42
N TYR A 258 34.66 12.91 11.74
CA TYR A 258 33.43 12.84 10.97
C TYR A 258 33.72 13.06 9.49
N SER A 259 33.10 12.23 8.66
CA SER A 259 33.14 12.37 7.21
C SER A 259 32.60 13.72 6.73
N ILE A 260 31.82 14.43 7.54
CA ILE A 260 31.38 15.81 7.31
C ILE A 260 31.67 16.60 8.59
N PRO A 261 32.75 17.40 8.65
CA PRO A 261 33.11 18.15 9.85
C PRO A 261 32.01 19.10 10.33
N THR A 262 31.17 19.60 9.42
CA THR A 262 30.09 20.55 9.70
C THR A 262 28.79 19.89 10.14
N SER A 263 28.69 18.55 10.13
CA SER A 263 27.46 17.84 10.48
C SER A 263 27.73 16.62 11.34
N LYS A 264 27.40 16.73 12.63
CA LYS A 264 27.25 15.58 13.54
C LYS A 264 25.88 14.94 13.28
N GLY A 265 25.78 14.18 12.20
CA GLY A 265 24.53 13.53 11.80
C GLY A 265 24.57 12.04 12.09
N MET A 266 23.61 11.55 12.88
CA MET A 266 23.24 10.13 12.83
C MET A 266 22.44 9.89 11.55
N GLN A 267 22.85 8.89 10.78
CA GLN A 267 22.14 8.45 9.59
C GLN A 267 21.13 7.39 9.99
N PHE A 268 19.87 7.65 9.67
CA PHE A 268 18.85 6.63 9.59
C PHE A 268 18.87 6.05 8.18
N ALA A 269 19.64 4.98 7.97
CA ALA A 269 19.65 4.30 6.68
C ALA A 269 18.53 3.25 6.65
N GLY A 270 17.75 3.26 5.55
CA GLY A 270 16.72 2.25 5.26
C GLY A 270 15.26 2.69 5.35
N VAL A 271 14.96 3.99 5.49
CA VAL A 271 13.58 4.51 5.37
C VAL A 271 13.16 4.57 3.90
N SER A 272 12.94 3.40 3.28
CA SER A 272 12.26 3.31 2.00
C SER A 272 10.81 3.77 2.21
N THR A 273 10.36 4.80 1.49
CA THR A 273 8.95 5.22 1.46
C THR A 273 8.16 4.52 0.35
N SER A 274 8.76 3.49 -0.27
CA SER A 274 8.15 2.81 -1.41
C SER A 274 6.97 1.94 -0.98
N VAL A 275 5.80 2.21 -1.54
CA VAL A 275 4.57 1.41 -1.34
C VAL A 275 4.65 0.00 -1.92
N SER A 276 5.58 -0.25 -2.83
CA SER A 276 5.77 -1.59 -3.41
C SER A 276 6.59 -2.53 -2.52
N ARG A 277 7.13 -2.07 -1.38
CA ARG A 277 8.13 -2.81 -0.58
C ARG A 277 7.99 -2.61 0.93
N PRO A 278 6.87 -3.05 1.53
CA PRO A 278 6.56 -2.82 2.93
C PRO A 278 7.58 -3.42 3.92
N SER A 279 8.29 -4.49 3.55
CA SER A 279 9.33 -5.10 4.40
C SER A 279 10.50 -4.17 4.70
N GLU A 280 10.67 -3.09 3.95
CA GLU A 280 11.77 -2.13 4.11
C GLU A 280 11.41 -0.98 5.04
N TRP A 281 10.12 -0.71 5.26
CA TRP A 281 9.67 0.40 6.11
C TRP A 281 10.17 0.27 7.55
N ALA A 282 10.44 -0.96 7.98
CA ALA A 282 10.98 -1.28 9.30
C ALA A 282 12.49 -1.52 9.32
N ARG A 283 13.18 -1.51 8.17
CA ARG A 283 14.62 -1.76 8.10
C ARG A 283 15.39 -0.49 8.48
N ALA A 284 15.42 -0.19 9.76
CA ALA A 284 16.18 0.94 10.28
C ALA A 284 17.58 0.50 10.73
N SER A 285 18.57 1.32 10.40
CA SER A 285 19.88 1.29 11.01
C SER A 285 20.26 2.70 11.43
N VAL A 286 21.06 2.81 12.50
CA VAL A 286 21.51 4.09 13.04
C VAL A 286 23.02 4.11 13.06
N GLY A 287 23.63 5.08 12.38
CA GLY A 287 25.08 5.12 12.25
C GLY A 287 25.68 6.48 12.00
N VAL A 288 27.01 6.49 11.99
CA VAL A 288 27.83 7.66 11.73
C VAL A 288 28.88 7.32 10.67
N ALA A 289 29.16 8.28 9.81
CA ALA A 289 30.18 8.17 8.78
C ALA A 289 31.46 8.90 9.19
N TYR A 290 32.59 8.21 9.10
CA TYR A 290 33.93 8.65 9.46
C TYR A 290 34.87 8.66 8.26
N TRP A 291 35.97 9.41 8.35
CA TRP A 291 37.05 9.39 7.37
C TRP A 291 38.41 9.66 8.02
N PRO A 292 39.41 8.77 7.84
CA PRO A 292 40.77 9.01 8.33
C PRO A 292 41.46 10.17 7.60
N GLY A 293 42.10 11.07 8.34
CA GLY A 293 42.81 12.22 7.76
C GLY A 293 44.03 11.85 6.91
N ARG A 294 44.60 10.65 7.13
CA ARG A 294 45.76 10.13 6.36
C ARG A 294 45.38 9.49 5.02
N TRP A 295 44.10 9.25 4.78
CA TRP A 295 43.61 8.63 3.55
C TRP A 295 43.47 9.64 2.41
N PRO A 296 43.38 9.17 1.15
CA PRO A 296 43.16 10.04 0.00
C PRO A 296 42.04 11.06 0.21
N LYS A 297 42.25 12.28 -0.28
CA LYS A 297 41.26 13.34 -0.20
C LYS A 297 40.03 12.96 -1.05
N ARG A 298 38.84 13.09 -0.46
CA ARG A 298 37.57 12.77 -1.12
C ARG A 298 37.13 13.90 -2.05
N LEU A 299 36.56 13.53 -3.20
CA LEU A 299 35.96 14.46 -4.14
C LEU A 299 34.43 14.36 -4.10
N GLY A 300 33.75 15.49 -4.03
CA GLY A 300 32.28 15.58 -4.17
C GLY A 300 31.47 15.53 -2.86
N THR A 301 30.15 15.36 -3.02
CA THR A 301 29.18 15.33 -1.93
C THR A 301 29.11 13.96 -1.26
N TRP A 302 28.54 13.93 -0.05
CA TRP A 302 28.50 12.75 0.83
C TRP A 302 28.00 11.45 0.17
N SER A 303 27.02 11.51 -0.75
CA SER A 303 26.47 10.33 -1.41
C SER A 303 27.36 9.71 -2.49
N LYS A 304 28.39 10.44 -2.94
CA LYS A 304 29.29 10.02 -4.03
C LYS A 304 30.72 9.70 -3.58
N ALA A 305 31.06 10.09 -2.36
CA ALA A 305 32.39 9.89 -1.79
C ALA A 305 32.45 8.61 -0.95
N PRO A 306 33.59 7.89 -0.96
CA PRO A 306 33.82 6.79 -0.04
C PRO A 306 33.73 7.25 1.43
N SER A 307 33.29 6.35 2.31
CA SER A 307 33.20 6.62 3.75
C SER A 307 33.34 5.35 4.57
N ILE A 308 33.80 5.48 5.82
CA ILE A 308 33.68 4.39 6.81
C ILE A 308 32.38 4.61 7.57
N LEU A 309 31.45 3.67 7.48
CA LEU A 309 30.20 3.70 8.24
C LEU A 309 30.35 2.82 9.48
N ALA A 310 30.02 3.35 10.65
CA ALA A 310 29.84 2.59 11.87
C ALA A 310 28.37 2.70 12.29
N PHE A 311 27.64 1.58 12.38
CA PHE A 311 26.20 1.63 12.60
C PHE A 311 25.66 0.40 13.34
N PHE A 312 24.50 0.59 13.98
CA PHE A 312 23.69 -0.46 14.58
C PHE A 312 22.63 -0.90 13.58
N ASP A 313 22.61 -2.20 13.26
CA ASP A 313 21.61 -2.84 12.41
C ASP A 313 20.48 -3.38 13.30
N PHE A 314 19.26 -2.86 13.18
CA PHE A 314 18.14 -3.30 14.02
C PHE A 314 17.41 -4.53 13.45
N TYR A 315 17.59 -4.84 12.16
CA TYR A 315 16.96 -6.00 11.54
C TYR A 315 17.73 -7.29 11.83
N ASP A 316 19.05 -7.22 11.76
CA ASP A 316 19.96 -8.28 12.20
C ASP A 316 20.87 -7.71 13.30
N PRO A 317 20.48 -7.79 14.59
CA PRO A 317 21.09 -7.08 15.71
C PRO A 317 22.62 -7.22 15.80
N ALA A 318 23.33 -6.22 15.30
CA ALA A 318 24.79 -6.17 15.29
C ALA A 318 25.29 -4.73 15.21
N PHE A 319 26.54 -4.55 15.65
CA PHE A 319 27.34 -3.38 15.31
C PHE A 319 28.17 -3.71 14.07
N GLU A 320 28.06 -2.88 13.04
CA GLU A 320 28.80 -3.05 11.79
C GLU A 320 29.74 -1.85 11.59
N VAL A 321 30.99 -2.14 11.21
CA VAL A 321 31.86 -1.16 10.56
C VAL A 321 32.07 -1.57 9.11
N SER A 322 31.97 -0.61 8.19
CA SER A 322 32.14 -0.89 6.77
C SER A 322 32.79 0.26 6.01
N LEU A 323 33.77 -0.04 5.18
CA LEU A 323 34.26 0.87 4.16
C LEU A 323 33.27 0.80 3.00
N THR A 324 32.58 1.89 2.73
CA THR A 324 31.57 2.01 1.69
C THR A 324 32.11 2.83 0.53
N ILE A 325 32.13 2.25 -0.66
CA ILE A 325 32.55 2.87 -1.91
C ILE A 325 31.30 2.98 -2.81
N PRO A 326 30.75 4.19 -3.03
CA PRO A 326 29.64 4.40 -3.95
C PRO A 326 30.01 3.95 -5.36
N SER A 327 29.05 3.37 -6.08
CA SER A 327 29.19 3.01 -7.48
C SER A 327 29.37 4.26 -8.34
N PRO A 328 30.35 4.28 -9.25
CA PRO A 328 30.46 5.34 -10.25
C PRO A 328 29.51 5.12 -11.44
N ASN A 329 28.52 4.22 -11.33
CA ASN A 329 27.71 3.58 -12.38
C ASN A 329 28.41 2.41 -13.12
N VAL A 330 27.61 1.52 -13.71
CA VAL A 330 28.10 0.32 -14.40
C VAL A 330 29.10 0.60 -15.52
N VAL A 331 28.88 1.65 -16.32
CA VAL A 331 29.75 1.98 -17.46
C VAL A 331 31.14 2.38 -16.97
N VAL A 332 31.20 3.27 -15.96
CA VAL A 332 32.47 3.74 -15.39
C VAL A 332 33.16 2.64 -14.59
N ALA A 333 32.39 1.82 -13.85
CA ALA A 333 32.94 0.69 -13.10
C ALA A 333 33.52 -0.37 -14.05
N MET A 334 32.82 -0.74 -15.11
CA MET A 334 33.35 -1.70 -16.08
C MET A 334 34.58 -1.17 -16.81
N ALA A 335 34.60 0.13 -17.18
CA ALA A 335 35.76 0.73 -17.85
C ALA A 335 36.99 0.84 -16.94
N ASN A 336 36.82 1.21 -15.67
CA ASN A 336 37.94 1.58 -14.80
C ASN A 336 38.22 0.56 -13.70
N TRP A 337 37.22 -0.15 -13.17
CA TRP A 337 37.38 -1.08 -12.06
C TRP A 337 37.67 -2.51 -12.51
N GLN A 338 37.13 -2.94 -13.65
CA GLN A 338 37.32 -4.30 -14.16
C GLN A 338 38.81 -4.66 -14.32
N LEU A 339 39.63 -3.72 -14.80
CA LEU A 339 41.07 -3.88 -15.00
C LEU A 339 41.83 -4.20 -13.70
N HIS A 340 41.21 -3.88 -12.57
CA HIS A 340 41.77 -4.05 -11.23
C HIS A 340 41.22 -5.28 -10.49
N ALA A 341 40.21 -5.97 -11.04
CA ALA A 341 39.47 -7.03 -10.34
C ALA A 341 40.36 -8.20 -9.89
N ALA A 342 41.32 -8.65 -10.70
CA ALA A 342 42.19 -9.77 -10.32
C ALA A 342 43.12 -9.43 -9.16
N ARG A 343 43.71 -8.24 -9.20
CA ARG A 343 44.60 -7.77 -8.12
C ARG A 343 43.80 -7.49 -6.85
N LEU A 344 42.65 -6.82 -6.97
CA LEU A 344 41.78 -6.56 -5.83
C LEU A 344 41.30 -7.86 -5.18
N ALA A 345 40.90 -8.86 -5.95
CA ALA A 345 40.51 -10.17 -5.40
C ALA A 345 41.65 -10.80 -4.59
N HIS A 346 42.87 -10.78 -5.10
CA HIS A 346 44.03 -11.30 -4.38
C HIS A 346 44.27 -10.54 -3.06
N GLU A 347 44.22 -9.21 -3.07
CA GLU A 347 44.36 -8.39 -1.85
C GLU A 347 43.26 -8.71 -0.83
N LEU A 348 41.99 -8.78 -1.27
CA LEU A 348 40.84 -9.09 -0.43
C LEU A 348 40.91 -10.49 0.20
N THR A 349 41.47 -11.49 -0.49
CA THR A 349 41.55 -12.85 0.04
C THR A 349 42.41 -12.96 1.30
N THR A 350 43.28 -11.99 1.54
CA THR A 350 44.11 -11.90 2.75
C THR A 350 43.37 -11.35 3.97
N LEU A 351 42.17 -10.79 3.78
CA LEU A 351 41.39 -10.13 4.82
C LEU A 351 40.41 -11.10 5.51
N HIS A 352 40.93 -11.91 6.43
CA HIS A 352 40.11 -12.84 7.19
C HIS A 352 39.10 -12.12 8.10
N GLY A 353 37.87 -12.65 8.19
CA GLY A 353 36.82 -12.09 9.05
C GLY A 353 36.05 -10.90 8.45
N TYR A 354 36.32 -10.55 7.19
CA TYR A 354 35.58 -9.53 6.45
C TYR A 354 34.63 -10.16 5.42
N ASP A 355 33.54 -9.46 5.14
CA ASP A 355 32.68 -9.71 3.98
C ASP A 355 32.89 -8.62 2.93
N VAL A 356 32.77 -9.00 1.67
CA VAL A 356 32.57 -8.08 0.56
C VAL A 356 31.10 -8.12 0.17
N VAL A 357 30.47 -6.94 0.20
CA VAL A 357 29.05 -6.77 -0.09
C VAL A 357 28.90 -5.80 -1.24
N VAL A 358 28.08 -6.14 -2.21
CA VAL A 358 27.51 -5.19 -3.16
C VAL A 358 26.04 -5.07 -2.85
N ASP A 359 25.62 -3.89 -2.40
CA ASP A 359 24.22 -3.57 -2.21
C ASP A 359 23.81 -2.39 -3.09
N SER A 360 22.52 -2.37 -3.40
CA SER A 360 21.89 -1.24 -4.03
C SER A 360 21.02 -0.53 -2.98
N PRO A 361 21.03 0.81 -2.92
CA PRO A 361 19.99 1.59 -2.25
C PRO A 361 18.62 1.38 -2.88
N ASP A 362 18.56 0.72 -4.05
CA ASP A 362 17.42 -0.08 -4.46
C ASP A 362 17.50 -1.47 -3.80
N PRO A 363 16.81 -1.68 -2.66
CA PRO A 363 16.81 -2.94 -1.91
C PRO A 363 16.19 -4.17 -2.61
N THR A 364 15.62 -4.04 -3.82
CA THR A 364 15.29 -5.23 -4.65
C THR A 364 16.46 -5.74 -5.48
N GLY A 365 17.55 -4.96 -5.56
CA GLY A 365 18.78 -5.46 -6.14
C GLY A 365 19.27 -6.67 -5.35
N PRO A 366 19.69 -7.77 -6.00
CA PRO A 366 20.28 -8.89 -5.29
C PRO A 366 21.45 -8.37 -4.46
N ARG A 367 21.36 -8.49 -3.13
CA ARG A 367 22.50 -8.26 -2.25
C ARG A 367 23.49 -9.38 -2.50
N LEU A 368 24.59 -9.04 -3.17
CA LEU A 368 25.70 -9.96 -3.33
C LEU A 368 26.56 -9.84 -2.08
N GLN A 369 26.79 -10.95 -1.41
CA GLN A 369 27.68 -11.04 -0.27
C GLN A 369 28.53 -12.28 -0.41
N ILE A 370 29.81 -12.13 -0.14
CA ILE A 370 30.78 -13.23 -0.08
C ILE A 370 31.82 -12.91 0.99
N ALA A 371 32.35 -13.93 1.65
CA ALA A 371 33.50 -13.75 2.53
C ALA A 371 34.70 -13.23 1.72
N ALA A 372 35.44 -12.26 2.24
CA ALA A 372 36.58 -11.66 1.53
C ALA A 372 37.62 -12.72 1.10
N ALA A 373 37.85 -13.73 1.94
CA ALA A 373 38.71 -14.89 1.68
C ALA A 373 38.29 -15.75 0.47
N GLN A 374 37.06 -15.63 0.01
CA GLN A 374 36.48 -16.40 -1.11
C GLN A 374 36.29 -15.54 -2.37
N VAL A 375 36.63 -14.25 -2.33
CA VAL A 375 36.49 -13.37 -3.49
C VAL A 375 37.47 -13.78 -4.58
N HIS A 376 36.96 -13.90 -5.81
CA HIS A 376 37.77 -14.11 -7.01
C HIS A 376 37.42 -13.07 -8.09
N SER A 377 38.29 -12.92 -9.08
CA SER A 377 38.15 -11.90 -10.13
C SER A 377 36.81 -11.95 -10.84
N ALA A 378 36.36 -13.15 -11.25
CA ALA A 378 35.08 -13.31 -11.95
C ALA A 378 33.87 -12.85 -11.11
N TRP A 379 33.90 -13.04 -9.78
CA TRP A 379 32.84 -12.56 -8.89
C TRP A 379 32.83 -11.03 -8.83
N LEU A 380 33.99 -10.39 -8.71
CA LEU A 380 34.07 -8.92 -8.72
C LEU A 380 33.59 -8.33 -10.04
N ILE A 381 33.94 -8.95 -11.18
CA ILE A 381 33.50 -8.50 -12.50
C ILE A 381 31.98 -8.61 -12.63
N ASP A 382 31.38 -9.73 -12.23
CA ASP A 382 29.92 -9.90 -12.19
C ASP A 382 29.28 -8.86 -11.26
N ALA A 383 29.84 -8.66 -10.07
CA ALA A 383 29.35 -7.67 -9.11
C ALA A 383 29.42 -6.23 -9.66
N PHE A 384 30.51 -5.86 -10.35
CA PHE A 384 30.67 -4.55 -11.00
C PHE A 384 29.66 -4.33 -12.12
N SER A 385 29.35 -5.39 -12.89
CA SER A 385 28.37 -5.34 -13.98
C SER A 385 26.93 -5.09 -13.50
N ARG A 386 26.66 -5.30 -12.20
CA ARG A 386 25.35 -5.12 -11.57
C ARG A 386 25.21 -3.79 -10.81
N LEU A 387 26.27 -2.98 -10.77
CA LEU A 387 26.27 -1.73 -10.03
C LEU A 387 25.34 -0.70 -10.70
N SER A 388 24.21 -0.40 -10.04
CA SER A 388 23.37 0.75 -10.38
C SER A 388 24.04 2.07 -9.94
N GLY A 389 23.54 3.21 -10.41
CA GLY A 389 24.05 4.53 -10.01
C GLY A 389 23.90 4.84 -8.51
N THR A 390 23.14 4.03 -7.77
CA THR A 390 22.99 4.14 -6.32
C THR A 390 23.80 3.07 -5.59
N SER A 391 24.19 1.97 -6.23
CA SER A 391 24.86 0.82 -5.61
C SER A 391 26.15 1.17 -4.86
N ARG A 392 26.57 0.33 -3.93
CA ARG A 392 27.77 0.51 -3.11
C ARG A 392 28.50 -0.81 -3.00
N LEU A 393 29.82 -0.75 -3.18
CA LEU A 393 30.73 -1.81 -2.79
C LEU A 393 31.15 -1.57 -1.35
N ARG A 394 31.03 -2.58 -0.49
CA ARG A 394 31.36 -2.49 0.93
C ARG A 394 32.32 -3.58 1.34
N LEU A 395 33.38 -3.20 2.04
CA LEU A 395 34.19 -4.11 2.85
C LEU A 395 33.72 -3.94 4.29
N ARG A 396 33.13 -4.99 4.89
CA ARG A 396 32.46 -4.86 6.19
C ARG A 396 32.89 -5.91 7.19
N ARG A 397 32.75 -5.57 8.47
CA ARG A 397 32.93 -6.47 9.61
C ARG A 397 31.82 -6.22 10.63
N ARG A 398 31.25 -7.29 11.16
CA ARG A 398 30.13 -7.26 12.12
C ARG A 398 30.56 -7.84 13.46
N MET A 399 29.99 -7.28 14.52
CA MET A 399 30.18 -7.72 15.90
C MET A 399 28.82 -7.80 16.60
N ARG A 400 28.65 -8.81 17.45
CA ARG A 400 27.47 -8.96 18.30
C ARG A 400 27.46 -7.88 19.40
N LEU A 401 26.26 -7.43 19.77
CA LEU A 401 26.08 -6.30 20.68
C LEU A 401 26.40 -6.61 22.15
N ASP A 402 26.34 -7.88 22.54
CA ASP A 402 26.57 -8.35 23.92
C ASP A 402 28.00 -8.09 24.43
N ALA A 403 28.97 -7.94 23.53
CA ALA A 403 30.36 -7.62 23.85
C ALA A 403 30.78 -6.19 23.44
N LEU A 404 29.84 -5.35 22.99
CA LEU A 404 30.18 -4.07 22.40
C LEU A 404 30.53 -3.02 23.48
N THR A 405 31.76 -2.55 23.43
CA THR A 405 32.24 -1.35 24.12
C THR A 405 32.73 -0.31 23.10
N VAL A 406 32.92 0.92 23.55
CA VAL A 406 33.54 1.98 22.72
C VAL A 406 34.94 1.56 22.25
N GLN A 407 35.72 0.88 23.09
CA GLN A 407 37.07 0.45 22.73
C GLN A 407 37.07 -0.69 21.70
N THR A 408 36.23 -1.70 21.88
CA THR A 408 36.09 -2.77 20.88
C THR A 408 35.60 -2.24 19.54
N ALA A 409 34.71 -1.23 19.54
CA ALA A 409 34.27 -0.56 18.32
C ALA A 409 35.40 0.25 17.65
N ARG A 410 36.24 0.93 18.45
CA ARG A 410 37.45 1.63 17.99
C ARG A 410 38.41 0.65 17.35
N ASP A 411 38.73 -0.44 18.03
CA ASP A 411 39.67 -1.44 17.53
C ASP A 411 39.15 -2.08 16.23
N LEU A 412 37.84 -2.34 16.14
CA LEU A 412 37.21 -2.84 14.92
C LEU A 412 37.33 -1.86 13.74
N LEU A 413 37.14 -0.56 13.99
CA LEU A 413 37.27 0.47 12.96
C LEU A 413 38.74 0.66 12.55
N LEU A 414 39.68 0.66 13.50
CA LEU A 414 41.11 0.77 13.21
C LEU A 414 41.61 -0.44 12.42
N ASP A 415 41.16 -1.64 12.75
CA ASP A 415 41.45 -2.86 11.99
C ASP A 415 40.89 -2.77 10.56
N LEU A 416 39.67 -2.26 10.37
CA LEU A 416 39.13 -1.97 9.04
C LEU A 416 39.98 -0.95 8.28
N CYS A 417 40.50 0.09 8.96
CA CYS A 417 41.40 1.04 8.34
C CYS A 417 42.69 0.37 7.85
N GLU A 418 43.31 -0.46 8.67
CA GLU A 418 44.51 -1.21 8.32
C GLU A 418 44.24 -2.21 7.18
N ALA A 419 43.10 -2.91 7.22
CA ALA A 419 42.66 -3.82 6.17
C ALA A 419 42.49 -3.11 4.82
N ALA A 420 41.93 -1.90 4.82
CA ALA A 420 41.79 -1.10 3.60
C ALA A 420 43.14 -0.58 3.07
N GLU A 421 44.11 -0.31 3.96
CA GLU A 421 45.49 0.05 3.57
C GLU A 421 46.24 -1.13 2.92
N LYS A 422 45.92 -2.37 3.33
CA LYS A 422 46.41 -3.59 2.68
C LYS A 422 45.80 -3.84 1.28
N CYS A 423 44.81 -3.05 0.88
CA CYS A 423 44.15 -3.13 -0.43
C CYS A 423 44.40 -1.88 -1.29
N PRO A 424 45.65 -1.58 -1.70
CA PRO A 424 45.97 -0.39 -2.49
C PRO A 424 45.21 -0.30 -3.82
N THR A 425 44.73 -1.45 -4.32
CA THR A 425 43.92 -1.50 -5.54
C THR A 425 42.56 -0.81 -5.36
N LEU A 426 41.96 -0.84 -4.15
CA LEU A 426 40.73 -0.11 -3.86
C LEU A 426 40.90 1.40 -4.12
N TRP A 427 42.01 1.97 -3.65
CA TRP A 427 42.29 3.41 -3.81
C TRP A 427 42.60 3.77 -5.25
N THR A 428 43.30 2.89 -5.97
CA THR A 428 43.55 3.06 -7.40
C THR A 428 42.23 3.12 -8.17
N MET A 429 41.28 2.23 -7.85
CA MET A 429 39.95 2.20 -8.45
C MET A 429 39.15 3.47 -8.16
N THR A 430 39.10 3.92 -6.90
CA THR A 430 38.34 5.12 -6.53
C THR A 430 38.93 6.39 -7.12
N THR A 431 40.26 6.44 -7.32
CA THR A 431 40.90 7.56 -8.01
C THR A 431 40.66 7.52 -9.51
N ALA A 432 40.68 6.34 -10.15
CA ALA A 432 40.37 6.20 -11.57
C ALA A 432 38.92 6.61 -11.90
N SER A 433 37.98 6.41 -10.97
CA SER A 433 36.59 6.86 -11.09
C SER A 433 36.34 8.28 -10.58
N GLY A 434 37.38 9.04 -10.19
CA GLY A 434 37.28 10.43 -9.76
C GLY A 434 36.61 10.64 -8.40
N GLN A 435 36.56 9.60 -7.56
CA GLN A 435 35.96 9.66 -6.23
C GLN A 435 36.96 10.08 -5.14
N THR A 436 38.25 9.84 -5.37
CA THR A 436 39.36 10.25 -4.51
C THR A 436 40.49 10.89 -5.32
N GLU A 437 41.19 11.86 -4.75
CA GLU A 437 42.43 12.41 -5.33
C GLU A 437 43.58 11.39 -5.19
N ARG A 438 44.60 11.47 -6.07
CA ARG A 438 45.81 10.66 -5.86
C ARG A 438 46.43 11.04 -4.51
N PRO A 439 46.91 10.07 -3.71
CA PRO A 439 47.68 10.40 -2.53
C PRO A 439 48.88 11.25 -2.95
N VAL A 440 49.02 12.43 -2.34
CA VAL A 440 50.22 13.26 -2.51
C VAL A 440 51.38 12.43 -1.95
N PRO A 441 52.48 12.22 -2.71
CA PRO A 441 53.63 11.52 -2.18
C PRO A 441 54.08 12.23 -0.89
N THR A 442 54.00 11.55 0.26
CA THR A 442 54.63 12.05 1.47
C THR A 442 56.13 11.88 1.27
N GLY A 443 56.79 12.99 0.96
CA GLY A 443 58.25 13.08 0.85
C GLY A 443 58.96 12.86 2.17
#